data_AF-A0A2T0MT78-F1
#
_entry.id   AF-A0A2T0MT78-F1
#
_cell.length_a   1.000
_cell.length_b   1.000
_cell.length_c   1.000
_cell.angle_alpha   90.00
_cell.angle_beta   90.00
_cell.angle_gamma   90.00
#
_symmetry.space_group_name_H-M   'P 1'
#
loop_
_entity.id
_entity.type
_entity.pdbx_description
1 polymer ?
#
loop_
_entity_poly.entity_id
_entity_poly.type
_entity_poly.pdbx_seq_one_letter_code
_entity_poly.pdbx_strand_id
1 'polypeptide(L)'
;MPPRNDDAAMERDGAAAGDHGAAPGSDPHAEAKAKPGTEAGSGVVTVTTCEDGPLLVRGAFELVTQDGESIPAGRATVALCRCGLSSVKPFCDGSHKAAGFKAASEPDLPG
;
A
#
# COMPACT_ATOMS: atom_id res chain seq x y z
N MET A 1 19.26 -42.81 -56.12
CA MET A 1 18.43 -41.61 -55.98
C MET A 1 19.37 -40.41 -55.85
N PRO A 2 19.44 -39.51 -56.85
CA PRO A 2 20.22 -38.28 -56.70
C PRO A 2 19.41 -37.27 -55.87
N PRO A 3 20.00 -36.55 -54.90
CA PRO A 3 19.45 -35.28 -54.47
C PRO A 3 19.79 -34.20 -55.51
N ARG A 4 18.78 -33.40 -55.86
CA ARG A 4 18.85 -32.23 -56.74
C ARG A 4 19.23 -31.00 -55.92
N ASN A 5 19.96 -30.10 -56.58
CA ASN A 5 20.45 -28.82 -56.08
C ASN A 5 19.31 -27.79 -55.89
N ASP A 6 19.50 -26.91 -54.91
CA ASP A 6 18.99 -25.53 -54.84
C ASP A 6 20.21 -24.73 -54.33
N ASP A 7 20.91 -23.85 -55.05
CA ASP A 7 20.56 -22.64 -55.81
C ASP A 7 19.81 -21.56 -55.01
N ALA A 8 20.19 -20.31 -55.29
CA ALA A 8 19.59 -19.03 -54.88
C ALA A 8 20.04 -18.36 -53.55
N ALA A 9 21.05 -17.50 -53.72
CA ALA A 9 20.95 -16.03 -53.59
C ALA A 9 20.56 -15.39 -52.24
N MET A 10 21.56 -14.72 -51.65
CA MET A 10 21.41 -13.68 -50.63
C MET A 10 21.04 -12.34 -51.28
N GLU A 11 19.84 -11.84 -50.99
CA GLU A 11 19.34 -10.48 -51.23
C GLU A 11 18.26 -10.24 -50.13
N ARG A 12 17.96 -9.07 -49.53
CA ARG A 12 18.26 -7.65 -49.70
C ARG A 12 17.74 -6.88 -48.46
N ASP A 13 18.21 -5.64 -48.31
CA ASP A 13 17.86 -4.59 -47.34
C ASP A 13 16.38 -4.44 -46.93
N GLY A 14 16.15 -4.07 -45.66
CA GLY A 14 14.85 -3.63 -45.15
C GLY A 14 14.97 -2.75 -43.89
N ALA A 15 14.88 -1.44 -44.08
CA ALA A 15 14.74 -0.44 -43.02
C ALA A 15 13.27 -0.35 -42.55
N ALA A 16 13.05 -0.22 -41.24
CA ALA A 16 11.92 0.52 -40.68
C ALA A 16 12.16 0.84 -39.20
N ALA A 17 12.32 2.12 -38.90
CA ALA A 17 12.25 2.67 -37.55
C ALA A 17 10.79 2.63 -37.08
N GLY A 18 10.57 2.06 -35.89
CA GLY A 18 9.28 2.04 -35.21
C GLY A 18 9.35 2.85 -33.91
N ASP A 19 9.07 4.13 -34.00
CA ASP A 19 8.67 5.00 -32.88
C ASP A 19 7.38 4.45 -32.25
N HIS A 20 7.44 4.05 -30.98
CA HIS A 20 6.26 3.76 -30.18
C HIS A 20 6.39 4.51 -28.84
N GLY A 21 6.00 5.78 -28.89
CA GLY A 21 4.96 6.35 -28.04
C GLY A 21 4.98 5.99 -26.56
N ALA A 22 5.32 6.99 -25.74
CA ALA A 22 5.06 7.04 -24.32
C ALA A 22 3.56 6.84 -23.99
N ALA A 23 3.29 6.08 -22.93
CA ALA A 23 2.13 6.29 -22.07
C ALA A 23 2.58 6.17 -20.60
N PRO A 24 2.40 7.21 -19.78
CA PRO A 24 2.54 7.08 -18.34
C PRO A 24 1.42 6.19 -17.82
N GLY A 25 1.80 5.13 -17.09
CA GLY A 25 0.86 4.32 -16.34
C GLY A 25 0.15 5.20 -15.32
N SER A 26 -1.12 5.42 -15.58
CA SER A 26 -2.08 6.15 -14.75
C SER A 26 -2.08 5.65 -13.31
N ASP A 27 -1.77 6.55 -12.37
CA ASP A 27 -2.06 6.42 -10.95
C ASP A 27 -3.52 6.02 -10.73
N PRO A 28 -3.83 4.88 -10.08
CA PRO A 28 -5.20 4.55 -9.70
C PRO A 28 -5.55 5.20 -8.36
N HIS A 29 -5.32 6.51 -8.22
CA HIS A 29 -6.00 7.30 -7.19
C HIS A 29 -7.28 7.86 -7.81
N ALA A 30 -8.28 6.98 -7.93
CA ALA A 30 -9.63 7.36 -8.27
C ALA A 30 -10.12 8.38 -7.23
N GLU A 31 -10.47 9.57 -7.71
CA GLU A 31 -10.97 10.68 -6.91
C GLU A 31 -12.32 10.32 -6.27
N ALA A 32 -12.27 9.74 -5.06
CA ALA A 32 -13.44 9.65 -4.21
C ALA A 32 -13.76 11.05 -3.68
N LYS A 33 -14.87 11.63 -4.14
CA LYS A 33 -15.35 12.92 -3.63
C LYS A 33 -15.71 12.78 -2.15
N ALA A 34 -14.80 13.19 -1.28
CA ALA A 34 -14.99 13.22 0.16
C ALA A 34 -16.06 14.26 0.52
N LYS A 35 -17.08 13.84 1.27
CA LYS A 35 -17.96 14.77 1.99
C LYS A 35 -17.18 15.35 3.18
N PRO A 36 -17.38 16.64 3.53
CA PRO A 36 -16.69 17.27 4.65
C PRO A 36 -16.99 16.53 5.96
N GLY A 37 -15.96 16.51 6.82
CA GLY A 37 -15.79 15.66 7.99
C GLY A 37 -17.01 15.57 8.91
N THR A 38 -17.28 14.35 9.34
CA THR A 38 -18.14 14.05 10.49
C THR A 38 -17.49 14.67 11.72
N GLU A 39 -18.18 15.63 12.34
CA GLU A 39 -17.85 16.19 13.66
C GLU A 39 -17.40 15.08 14.63
N ALA A 40 -16.15 15.14 15.08
CA ALA A 40 -15.55 14.19 16.01
C ALA A 40 -16.46 13.97 17.23
N GLY A 41 -16.98 12.75 17.38
CA GLY A 41 -17.81 12.39 18.52
C GLY A 41 -17.05 12.61 19.83
N SER A 42 -17.63 13.39 20.73
CA SER A 42 -17.08 13.61 22.08
C SER A 42 -17.16 12.31 22.88
N GLY A 43 -16.05 11.58 22.94
CA GLY A 43 -15.91 10.31 23.65
C GLY A 43 -14.45 9.95 23.84
N VAL A 44 -14.15 9.13 24.86
CA VAL A 44 -12.77 8.71 25.14
C VAL A 44 -12.26 7.85 23.97
N VAL A 45 -11.13 8.27 23.40
CA VAL A 45 -10.35 7.45 22.48
C VAL A 45 -9.32 6.67 23.28
N THR A 46 -9.27 5.36 23.06
CA THR A 46 -8.23 4.50 23.64
C THR A 46 -7.32 4.01 22.53
N VAL A 47 -6.01 4.10 22.77
CA VAL A 47 -4.97 3.54 21.91
C VAL A 47 -4.20 2.52 22.72
N THR A 48 -4.32 1.24 22.37
CA THR A 48 -3.65 0.14 23.06
C THR A 48 -2.44 -0.33 22.25
N THR A 49 -1.27 -0.33 22.87
CA THR A 49 -0.04 -0.96 22.37
C THR A 49 -0.13 -2.47 22.59
N CYS A 50 -0.43 -3.24 21.54
CA CYS A 50 -0.43 -4.70 21.65
C CYS A 50 1.01 -5.23 21.61
N GLU A 51 1.41 -6.05 22.59
CA GLU A 51 2.69 -6.77 22.61
C GLU A 51 2.97 -7.43 21.26
N ASP A 52 4.17 -7.20 20.71
CA ASP A 52 4.60 -7.68 19.39
C ASP A 52 3.64 -7.35 18.22
N GLY A 53 2.74 -6.39 18.41
CA GLY A 53 1.56 -6.20 17.57
C GLY A 53 1.26 -4.75 17.19
N PRO A 54 0.05 -4.51 16.64
CA PRO A 54 -0.38 -3.20 16.17
C PRO A 54 -0.73 -2.23 17.31
N LEU A 55 -1.08 -1.00 16.94
CA LEU A 55 -1.81 -0.07 17.81
C LEU A 55 -3.31 -0.29 17.60
N LEU A 56 -4.03 -0.68 18.65
CA LEU A 56 -5.48 -0.85 18.61
C LEU A 56 -6.17 0.43 19.05
N VAL A 57 -6.80 1.13 18.11
CA VAL A 57 -7.53 2.38 18.36
C VAL A 57 -9.01 2.05 18.51
N ARG A 58 -9.65 2.54 19.58
CA ARG A 58 -11.09 2.38 19.82
C ARG A 58 -11.72 3.69 20.26
N GLY A 59 -12.95 3.94 19.81
CA GLY A 59 -13.76 5.09 20.22
C GLY A 59 -14.17 5.96 19.04
N ALA A 60 -14.54 7.20 19.33
CA ALA A 60 -14.84 8.21 18.33
C ALA A 60 -13.55 8.93 17.94
N PHE A 61 -12.95 8.52 16.82
CA PHE A 61 -11.70 9.09 16.32
C PHE A 61 -11.82 9.40 14.82
N GLU A 62 -11.02 10.35 14.36
CA GLU A 62 -10.75 10.58 12.96
C GLU A 62 -9.32 10.12 12.65
N LEU A 63 -9.15 9.47 11.51
CA LEU A 63 -7.84 9.14 10.98
C LEU A 63 -7.59 10.05 9.79
N VAL A 64 -6.45 10.74 9.78
CA VAL A 64 -6.11 11.70 8.71
C VAL A 64 -4.69 11.46 8.19
N THR A 65 -4.43 11.88 6.95
CA THR A 65 -3.08 12.00 6.40
C THR A 65 -2.36 13.21 7.01
N GLN A 66 -1.06 13.36 6.73
CA GLN A 66 -0.29 14.53 7.15
C GLN A 66 -0.86 15.85 6.61
N ASP A 67 -1.50 15.81 5.43
CA ASP A 67 -2.14 16.97 4.79
C ASP A 67 -3.57 17.22 5.30
N GLY A 68 -4.05 16.40 6.25
CA GLY A 68 -5.38 16.50 6.85
C GLY A 68 -6.49 15.80 6.07
N GLU A 69 -6.18 15.02 5.04
CA GLU A 69 -7.18 14.25 4.29
C GLU A 69 -7.70 13.08 5.13
N SER A 70 -9.02 12.89 5.17
CA SER A 70 -9.64 11.82 5.95
C SER A 70 -9.36 10.44 5.37
N ILE A 71 -8.85 9.53 6.21
CA ILE A 71 -8.70 8.12 5.92
C ILE A 71 -9.91 7.37 6.48
N PRO A 72 -10.72 6.70 5.65
CA PRO A 72 -11.90 6.01 6.12
C PRO A 72 -11.54 4.81 7.02
N ALA A 73 -11.79 4.94 8.32
CA ALA A 73 -11.55 3.88 9.30
C ALA A 73 -12.54 2.71 9.19
N GLY A 74 -13.74 2.96 8.64
CA GLY A 74 -14.79 1.96 8.38
C GLY A 74 -15.49 1.38 9.62
N ARG A 75 -14.96 1.62 10.83
CA ARG A 75 -15.48 1.08 12.11
C ARG A 75 -14.92 1.84 13.30
N ALA A 76 -15.61 1.73 14.45
CA ALA A 76 -15.21 2.34 15.72
C ALA A 76 -13.97 1.71 16.38
N THR A 77 -13.34 0.71 15.75
CA THR A 77 -12.12 0.05 16.24
C THR A 77 -11.24 -0.34 15.08
N VAL A 78 -10.00 0.16 15.02
CA VAL A 78 -9.04 -0.17 13.97
C VAL A 78 -7.71 -0.62 14.56
N ALA A 79 -6.97 -1.43 13.81
CA ALA A 79 -5.60 -1.81 14.14
C ALA A 79 -4.67 -1.09 13.17
N LEU A 80 -3.80 -0.22 13.69
CA LEU A 80 -2.81 0.51 12.92
C LEU A 80 -1.47 -0.22 12.94
N CYS A 81 -0.79 -0.21 11.80
CA CYS A 81 0.50 -0.86 11.62
C CYS A 81 1.56 -0.18 12.51
N ARG A 82 2.17 -0.95 13.41
CA ARG A 82 3.31 -0.52 14.22
C ARG A 82 4.65 -1.07 13.70
N CYS A 83 4.61 -2.18 12.96
CA CYS A 83 5.82 -2.89 12.50
C CYS A 83 6.39 -2.37 11.17
N GLY A 84 5.69 -1.49 10.45
CA GLY A 84 6.14 -0.96 9.16
C GLY A 84 5.95 -1.90 7.95
N LEU A 85 5.58 -3.16 8.14
CA LEU A 85 5.60 -4.19 7.09
C LEU A 85 4.25 -4.49 6.45
N SER A 86 3.15 -3.90 6.93
CA SER A 86 1.85 -4.13 6.30
C SER A 86 1.81 -3.67 4.84
N SER A 87 1.09 -4.41 4.00
CA SER A 87 0.77 -4.06 2.61
C SER A 87 -0.48 -3.17 2.49
N VAL A 88 -1.21 -2.91 3.59
CA VAL A 88 -2.44 -2.10 3.63
C VAL A 88 -2.33 -0.92 4.60
N LYS A 89 -1.15 -0.26 4.60
CA LYS A 89 -0.89 0.90 5.47
C LYS A 89 -1.98 1.98 5.29
N PRO A 90 -2.39 2.67 6.37
CA PRO A 90 -1.84 2.63 7.73
C PRO A 90 -2.35 1.47 8.59
N PHE A 91 -3.21 0.60 8.04
CA PHE A 91 -3.81 -0.52 8.79
C PHE A 91 -2.87 -1.70 8.95
N CYS A 92 -3.16 -2.56 9.92
CA CYS A 92 -2.46 -3.82 10.14
C CYS A 92 -3.18 -4.98 9.42
N ASP A 93 -2.43 -5.77 8.65
CA ASP A 93 -2.87 -7.01 7.99
C ASP A 93 -2.32 -8.29 8.66
N GLY A 94 -1.60 -8.16 9.77
CA GLY A 94 -0.96 -9.30 10.45
C GLY A 94 0.48 -9.58 10.05
N SER A 95 1.08 -8.82 9.11
CA SER A 95 2.48 -9.01 8.68
C SER A 95 3.51 -9.00 9.82
N HIS A 96 3.18 -8.36 10.96
CA HIS A 96 4.02 -8.37 12.17
C HIS A 96 4.35 -9.78 12.68
N LYS A 97 3.42 -10.75 12.50
CA LYS A 97 3.62 -12.13 12.97
C LYS A 97 4.70 -12.84 12.17
N ALA A 98 4.57 -12.80 10.84
CA ALA A 98 5.53 -13.45 9.93
C ALA A 98 6.91 -12.79 10.00
N ALA A 99 6.95 -11.48 10.23
CA ALA A 99 8.18 -10.72 10.38
C ALA A 99 8.87 -10.89 11.75
N GLY A 100 8.21 -11.53 12.72
CA GLY A 100 8.74 -11.66 14.08
C GLY A 100 8.96 -10.30 14.76
N PHE A 101 8.10 -9.31 14.49
CA PHE A 101 8.21 -7.99 15.09
C PHE A 101 8.21 -8.09 16.62
N LYS A 102 9.16 -7.40 17.28
CA LYS A 102 9.30 -7.36 18.74
C LYS A 102 9.17 -5.94 19.25
N ALA A 103 8.19 -5.72 20.12
CA ALA A 103 8.01 -4.44 20.80
C ALA A 103 7.04 -4.58 21.98
N ALA A 104 7.52 -4.20 23.16
CA ALA A 104 6.76 -4.17 24.41
C ALA A 104 5.43 -3.44 24.26
N SER A 105 4.44 -3.85 25.07
CA SER A 105 3.24 -3.03 25.30
C SER A 105 3.50 -1.82 26.20
N GLU A 106 4.57 -1.84 26.99
CA GLU A 106 4.94 -0.79 27.93
C GLU A 106 5.94 0.21 27.31
N PRO A 107 5.99 1.47 27.79
CA PRO A 107 7.01 2.42 27.37
C PRO A 107 8.40 1.99 27.87
N ASP A 108 9.42 2.24 27.06
CA ASP A 108 10.82 2.10 27.46
C ASP A 108 11.23 3.32 28.29
N LEU A 109 11.18 3.20 29.61
CA LEU A 109 11.56 4.26 30.53
C LEU A 109 13.03 4.07 30.95
N PRO A 110 13.90 5.08 30.79
CA PRO A 110 15.24 5.00 31.35
C PRO A 110 15.15 4.93 32.88
N GLY A 111 15.93 4.02 33.47
CA GLY A 111 16.07 3.84 34.93
C GLY A 111 16.96 4.87 35.59
#